data_AF-A0A838U8A9-F1
#
_entry.id   AF-A0A838U8A9-F1
#
_cell.length_a   1.000
_cell.length_b   1.000
_cell.length_c   1.000
_cell.angle_alpha   90.00
_cell.angle_beta   90.00
_cell.angle_gamma   90.00
#
_symmetry.space_group_name_H-M   'P 1'
#
loop_
_entity.id
_entity.type
_entity.pdbx_description
1 polymer ?
#
loop_
_entity_poly.entity_id
_entity_poly.type
_entity_poly.pdbx_seq_one_letter_code
_entity_poly.pdbx_strand_id
1 'polypeptide(L)'
;IERKFFYVFTCEYCFSHWVTLALLVLTGFRLLIDDWRGWVIAFFVIPWIANQWMSLYRRLRVDIKHENLLAEEVKENVKQS
;
A
#
# COMPACT_ATOMS: atom_id res chain seq x y z
N ILE A 1 11.69 5.30 25.61
CA ILE A 1 11.09 6.23 24.61
C ILE A 1 11.71 6.02 23.21
N GLU A 2 12.95 5.51 23.10
CA GLU A 2 13.61 5.22 21.80
C GLU A 2 12.94 4.16 20.90
N ARG A 3 12.21 3.18 21.45
CA ARG A 3 11.60 2.11 20.62
C ARG A 3 10.31 2.51 19.88
N LYS A 4 9.70 3.65 20.20
CA LYS A 4 8.45 4.11 19.55
C LYS A 4 8.69 5.01 18.34
N PHE A 5 9.74 5.82 18.34
CA PHE A 5 10.05 6.72 17.22
C PHE A 5 10.45 5.96 15.95
N PHE A 6 11.21 4.88 16.09
CA PHE A 6 11.56 4.03 14.95
C PHE A 6 10.32 3.32 14.37
N TYR A 7 9.30 3.04 15.20
CA TYR A 7 8.06 2.41 14.74
C TYR A 7 7.22 3.33 13.84
N VAL A 8 7.33 4.66 13.99
CA VAL A 8 6.66 5.63 13.10
C VAL A 8 7.34 5.67 11.72
N PHE A 9 8.65 5.42 11.65
CA PHE A 9 9.36 5.29 10.37
C PHE A 9 9.19 3.91 9.72
N THR A 10 8.93 2.85 10.49
CA THR A 10 8.67 1.49 9.94
C THR A 10 7.19 1.16 9.78
N CYS A 11 6.28 2.00 10.29
CA CYS A 11 4.87 1.95 9.94
C CYS A 11 4.76 2.47 8.50
N GLU A 12 4.66 1.54 7.55
CA GLU A 12 4.51 1.73 6.09
C GLU A 12 3.63 2.92 5.70
N TYR A 13 2.63 3.24 6.52
CA TYR A 13 1.71 4.36 6.32
C TYR A 13 2.29 5.72 6.68
N CYS A 14 2.96 5.86 7.82
CA CYS A 14 3.44 7.16 8.28
C CYS A 14 4.55 7.70 7.38
N PHE A 15 5.51 6.85 6.99
CA PHE A 15 6.59 7.24 6.06
C PHE A 15 6.04 7.68 4.70
N SER A 16 5.02 7.00 4.19
CA SER A 16 4.38 7.35 2.91
C SER A 16 3.74 8.74 2.92
N HIS A 17 3.17 9.20 4.05
CA HIS A 17 2.64 10.57 4.18
C HIS A 17 3.77 11.61 4.17
N TRP A 18 4.88 11.36 4.87
CA TRP A 18 6.02 12.28 4.88
C TRP A 18 6.69 12.39 3.52
N VAL A 19 6.83 11.27 2.81
CA VAL A 19 7.39 11.24 1.44
C VAL A 19 6.46 11.96 0.45
N THR A 20 5.14 11.77 0.55
CA THR A 20 4.19 12.49 -0.32
C THR A 20 4.16 13.98 -0.02
N LEU A 21 4.23 14.39 1.24
CA LEU A 21 4.36 15.81 1.62
C LEU A 21 5.66 16.40 1.09
N ALA A 22 6.79 15.70 1.27
CA ALA A 22 8.09 16.14 0.76
C ALA A 22 8.08 16.28 -0.77
N LEU A 23 7.51 15.31 -1.49
CA LEU A 23 7.37 15.39 -2.94
C LEU A 23 6.42 16.50 -3.36
N LEU A 24 5.28 16.70 -2.69
CA LEU A 24 4.37 17.83 -2.96
C LEU A 24 5.05 19.19 -2.78
N VAL A 25 5.85 19.33 -1.72
CA VAL A 25 6.61 20.55 -1.44
C VAL A 25 7.72 20.77 -2.46
N LEU A 26 8.46 19.72 -2.84
CA LEU A 26 9.57 19.81 -3.79
C LEU A 26 9.11 20.03 -5.22
N THR A 27 8.03 19.38 -5.64
CA THR A 27 7.52 19.45 -7.02
C THR A 27 6.51 20.57 -7.22
N GLY A 28 5.99 21.18 -6.14
CA GLY A 28 4.93 22.17 -6.20
C GLY A 28 3.65 21.62 -6.82
N PHE A 29 3.45 20.30 -6.82
CA PHE A 29 2.42 19.64 -7.61
C PHE A 29 1.02 20.07 -7.14
N ARG A 30 0.30 20.79 -7.99
CA ARG A 30 -1.08 21.21 -7.78
C ARG A 30 -1.99 20.28 -8.57
N LEU A 31 -2.61 19.33 -7.89
CA LEU A 31 -3.57 18.45 -8.54
C LEU A 31 -4.84 19.26 -8.84
N LEU A 32 -5.09 19.51 -10.13
CA LEU A 32 -6.37 19.95 -10.72
C LEU A 32 -6.88 21.37 -10.37
N ILE A 33 -6.43 22.00 -9.28
CA ILE A 33 -6.85 23.34 -8.86
C ILE A 33 -5.62 24.13 -8.41
N ASP A 34 -5.45 25.34 -8.93
CA ASP A 34 -4.28 26.19 -8.63
C ASP A 34 -4.27 26.77 -7.19
N ASP A 35 -5.36 26.54 -6.44
CA ASP A 35 -5.54 26.95 -5.05
C ASP A 35 -4.80 26.07 -4.04
N TRP A 36 -4.55 26.65 -2.85
CA TRP A 36 -4.02 25.98 -1.66
C TRP A 36 -4.78 24.71 -1.24
N ARG A 37 -6.02 24.56 -1.68
CA ARG A 37 -6.86 23.36 -1.47
C ARG A 37 -6.35 22.14 -2.23
N GLY A 38 -5.78 22.33 -3.42
CA GLY A 38 -5.20 21.24 -4.22
C GLY A 38 -4.06 20.53 -3.49
N TRP A 39 -3.30 21.27 -2.68
CA TRP A 39 -2.25 20.72 -1.83
C TRP A 39 -2.78 19.83 -0.70
N VAL A 40 -3.84 20.26 -0.02
CA VAL A 40 -4.45 19.50 1.08
C VAL A 40 -5.05 18.20 0.56
N ILE A 41 -5.72 18.26 -0.59
CA ILE A 41 -6.34 17.09 -1.23
C ILE A 41 -5.25 16.12 -1.72
N ALA A 42 -4.22 16.60 -2.41
CA ALA A 42 -3.15 15.75 -2.91
C ALA A 42 -2.38 15.05 -1.77
N PHE A 43 -2.15 15.76 -0.66
CA PHE A 43 -1.48 15.20 0.52
C PHE A 43 -2.25 14.01 1.12
N PHE A 44 -3.58 14.07 1.14
CA PHE A 44 -4.40 12.97 1.69
C PHE A 44 -4.68 11.86 0.68
N VAL A 45 -4.93 12.19 -0.59
CA VAL A 45 -5.37 11.22 -1.60
C VAL A 45 -4.27 10.26 -2.01
N ILE A 46 -3.04 10.74 -2.21
CA ILE A 46 -1.93 9.90 -2.70
C ILE A 46 -1.59 8.75 -1.73
N PRO A 47 -1.32 8.98 -0.43
CA PRO A 47 -1.07 7.89 0.50
C PRO A 47 -2.31 7.02 0.74
N TRP A 48 -3.52 7.58 0.65
CA TRP A 48 -4.77 6.81 0.76
C TRP A 48 -4.93 5.81 -0.39
N ILE A 49 -4.70 6.22 -1.65
CA ILE A 49 -4.75 5.32 -2.81
C ILE A 49 -3.65 4.24 -2.70
N ALA A 50 -2.43 4.63 -2.32
CA ALA A 50 -1.33 3.68 -2.14
C ALA A 50 -1.66 2.60 -1.09
N ASN A 51 -2.29 2.99 0.03
CA ASN A 51 -2.76 2.07 1.05
C ASN A 51 -3.81 1.08 0.49
N GLN A 52 -4.83 1.60 -0.20
CA GLN A 52 -5.88 0.76 -0.79
C GLN A 52 -5.28 -0.26 -1.77
N TRP A 53 -4.28 0.13 -2.54
CA TRP A 53 -3.63 -0.76 -3.51
C TRP A 53 -2.85 -1.89 -2.83
N MET A 54 -2.09 -1.59 -1.77
CA MET A 54 -1.35 -2.59 -1.00
C MET A 54 -2.27 -3.62 -0.35
N SER A 55 -3.40 -3.18 0.20
CA SER A 55 -4.40 -4.09 0.79
C SER A 55 -5.02 -5.01 -0.28
N LEU A 56 -5.33 -4.47 -1.46
CA LEU A 56 -5.88 -5.26 -2.57
C LEU A 56 -4.86 -6.30 -3.08
N TYR A 57 -3.61 -5.88 -3.26
CA TYR A 57 -2.54 -6.76 -3.75
C TYR A 57 -2.23 -7.90 -2.77
N ARG A 58 -2.31 -7.62 -1.46
CA ARG A 58 -2.15 -8.66 -0.42
C ARG A 58 -3.25 -9.72 -0.52
N ARG A 59 -4.50 -9.32 -0.75
CA ARG A 59 -5.62 -10.26 -0.94
C ARG A 59 -5.43 -11.12 -2.20
N LEU A 60 -5.12 -10.47 -3.32
CA LEU A 60 -4.88 -11.17 -4.59
C LEU A 60 -3.76 -12.23 -4.49
N ARG A 61 -2.67 -11.91 -3.77
CA ARG A 61 -1.58 -12.88 -3.54
C ARG A 61 -2.04 -14.09 -2.72
N VAL A 62 -2.91 -13.89 -1.74
CA VAL A 62 -3.44 -14.98 -0.90
C VAL A 62 -4.33 -15.89 -1.73
N ASP A 63 -5.21 -15.32 -2.55
CA ASP A 63 -6.07 -16.10 -3.47
C ASP A 63 -5.24 -16.98 -4.42
N ILE A 64 -4.23 -16.42 -5.08
CA ILE A 64 -3.35 -17.19 -5.99
C ILE A 64 -2.64 -18.33 -5.24
N LYS A 65 -2.19 -18.09 -4.00
CA LYS A 65 -1.50 -19.14 -3.23
C LYS A 65 -2.47 -20.23 -2.78
N HIS A 66 -3.70 -19.87 -2.45
CA HIS A 66 -4.75 -20.81 -2.09
C HIS A 66 -5.14 -21.71 -3.28
N GLU A 67 -5.31 -21.13 -4.47
CA GLU A 67 -5.59 -21.90 -5.68
C GLU A 67 -4.45 -22.87 -6.04
N ASN A 68 -3.19 -22.45 -5.89
CA ASN A 68 -2.05 -23.34 -6.15
C ASN A 68 -1.98 -24.52 -5.17
N LEU A 69 -2.28 -24.29 -3.88
CA LEU A 69 -2.31 -25.36 -2.87
C LEU A 69 -3.42 -26.38 -3.17
N LEU A 70 -4.61 -25.92 -3.55
CA LEU A 70 -5.72 -26.80 -3.93
C LEU A 70 -5.36 -27.65 -5.17
N ALA A 71 -4.70 -27.07 -6.17
CA ALA A 71 -4.29 -27.80 -7.36
C ALA A 71 -3.21 -28.87 -7.07
N GLU A 72 -2.36 -28.64 -6.07
CA GLU A 72 -1.35 -29.60 -5.63
C GLU A 72 -1.98 -30.75 -4.83
N GLU A 73 -2.90 -30.44 -3.92
CA GLU A 73 -3.65 -31.42 -3.12
C GLU A 73 -4.49 -32.37 -4.01
N VAL A 74 -5.15 -31.85 -5.04
CA VAL A 74 -5.89 -32.69 -6.00
C VAL A 74 -4.94 -33.61 -6.78
N LYS A 75 -3.74 -33.14 -7.16
CA LYS A 75 -2.76 -33.97 -7.87
C LYS A 75 -2.22 -35.10 -7.01
N GLU A 76 -1.97 -34.87 -5.72
CA GLU A 76 -1.52 -35.93 -4.81
C GLU A 76 -2.61 -36.99 -4.60
N ASN A 77 -3.85 -36.57 -4.38
CA ASN A 77 -4.98 -37.50 -4.22
C ASN A 77 -5.22 -38.38 -5.47
N VAL A 78 -5.05 -37.82 -6.67
CA VAL A 78 -5.17 -38.58 -7.94
C VAL A 78 -4.00 -39.56 -8.14
N LYS A 79 -2.81 -39.26 -7.61
CA LYS A 79 -1.64 -40.16 -7.71
C LYS A 79 -1.70 -41.35 -6.75
N GLN A 80 -2.53 -41.25 -5.70
CA GLN A 80 -2.70 -42.27 -4.67
C GLN A 80 -3.82 -43.28 -4.99
N SER A 81 -4.61 -43.06 -6.06
CA SER A 81 -5.63 -43.98 -6.60
C SER A 81 -5.11 -44.73 -7.81
#